data_AF-A0A4S8KIK8-F1
#
_entry.id   AF-A0A4S8KIK8-F1
#
_cell.length_a   1.000
_cell.length_b   1.000
_cell.length_c   1.000
_cell.angle_alpha   90.00
_cell.angle_beta   90.00
_cell.angle_gamma   90.00
#
_symmetry.space_group_name_H-M   'P 1'
#
loop_
_entity.id
_entity.type
_entity.pdbx_description
1 polymer ?
#
loop_
_entity_poly.entity_id
_entity_poly.type
_entity_poly.pdbx_seq_one_letter_code
_entity_poly.pdbx_strand_id
1 'polypeptide(L)' 'PCVPQLWSALHQLHGKTVFTIARTGFGKTLTFWLPLIARSNSIMIIVTPLNILGDKNTNEV' A
#
# COMPACT_ATOMS: atom_id res chain seq x y z
N PRO A 1 -7.05 10.64 0.78
CA PRO A 1 -6.86 9.39 1.55
C PRO A 1 -7.82 9.38 2.75
N CYS A 2 -8.42 8.24 3.08
CA CYS A 2 -9.27 8.08 4.26
C CYS A 2 -8.44 7.74 5.50
N VAL A 3 -9.03 7.90 6.69
CA VAL A 3 -8.34 7.71 7.97
C VAL A 3 -7.65 6.33 8.08
N PRO A 4 -8.29 5.20 7.74
CA PRO A 4 -7.62 3.89 7.77
C PRO A 4 -6.40 3.80 6.84
N GLN A 5 -6.44 4.45 5.68
CA GLN A 5 -5.30 4.46 4.76
C GLN A 5 -4.09 5.19 5.36
N LEU A 6 -4.35 6.34 6.01
CA LEU A 6 -3.30 7.12 6.67
C LEU A 6 -2.67 6.37 7.85
N TRP A 7 -3.49 5.74 8.71
CA TRP A 7 -2.96 4.96 9.83
C TRP A 7 -2.10 3.78 9.38
N SER A 8 -2.58 3.04 8.37
CA SER A 8 -1.82 1.93 7.80
C SER A 8 -0.49 2.39 7.23
N ALA A 9 -0.49 3.47 6.45
CA ALA A 9 0.74 4.03 5.86
C ALA A 9 1.72 4.57 6.92
N LEU A 10 1.21 5.30 7.91
CA LEU A 10 2.02 5.89 8.97
C LEU A 10 2.72 4.81 9.80
N HIS A 11 2.01 3.75 10.17
CA HIS A 11 2.60 2.64 10.92
C HIS A 11 3.63 1.86 10.09
N GLN A 12 3.42 1.70 8.79
CA GLN A 12 4.44 1.14 7.88
C GLN A 12 5.70 2.03 7.84
N LEU A 13 5.55 3.36 7.74
CA LEU A 13 6.68 4.31 7.75
C LEU A 13 7.50 4.26 9.04
N HIS A 14 6.83 3.97 10.17
CA HIS A 14 7.46 3.74 11.48
C HIS A 14 8.09 2.35 11.62
N GLY A 15 8.11 1.54 10.55
CA GLY A 15 8.73 0.21 10.55
C GLY A 15 7.94 -0.85 11.32
N LYS A 16 6.64 -0.64 11.56
CA LYS A 16 5.79 -1.63 12.25
C LYS A 16 5.23 -2.64 11.26
N THR A 17 4.99 -3.86 11.73
CA THR A 17 4.14 -4.83 11.02
C THR A 17 2.68 -4.39 11.11
N VAL A 18 2.01 -4.28 9.97
CA VAL A 18 0.63 -3.76 9.88
C VAL A 18 -0.27 -4.77 9.18
N PHE A 19 -1.39 -5.12 9.82
CA PHE A 19 -2.48 -5.86 9.19
C PHE A 19 -3.61 -4.90 8.83
N THR A 20 -3.91 -4.76 7.53
CA THR A 20 -5.00 -3.91 7.04
C THR A 20 -6.12 -4.79 6.49
N ILE A 21 -7.29 -4.76 7.14
CA ILE A 21 -8.47 -5.53 6.73
C ILE A 21 -9.50 -4.55 6.15
N ALA A 22 -9.80 -4.68 4.86
CA ALA A 22 -10.78 -3.84 4.19
C ALA A 22 -11.40 -4.55 2.98
N ARG A 23 -12.67 -4.26 2.68
CA ARG A 23 -13.34 -4.78 1.48
C ARG A 23 -12.69 -4.25 0.20
N THR A 24 -12.85 -4.98 -0.90
CA THR A 24 -12.52 -4.45 -2.24
C THR A 24 -13.33 -3.18 -2.53
N GLY A 25 -12.69 -2.20 -3.18
CA GLY A 25 -13.25 -0.86 -3.41
C GLY A 25 -13.01 0.15 -2.27
N PHE A 26 -12.56 -0.28 -1.08
CA PHE A 26 -12.27 0.63 0.05
C PHE A 26 -10.92 1.36 -0.06
N GLY A 27 -10.25 1.26 -1.22
CA GLY A 27 -8.97 1.94 -1.47
C GLY A 27 -7.78 1.33 -0.72
N LYS A 28 -7.81 0.03 -0.39
CA LYS A 28 -6.67 -0.65 0.25
C LYS A 28 -5.37 -0.60 -0.57
N THR A 29 -5.42 -0.44 -1.88
CA THR A 29 -4.22 -0.30 -2.73
C THR A 29 -3.37 0.90 -2.35
N LEU A 30 -4.01 2.03 -2.00
CA LEU A 30 -3.31 3.27 -1.66
C LEU A 30 -2.49 3.14 -0.36
N THR A 31 -2.79 2.17 0.51
CA THR A 31 -2.03 1.96 1.75
C THR A 31 -0.61 1.47 1.50
N PHE A 32 -0.35 0.85 0.33
CA PHE A 32 1.00 0.43 -0.06
C PHE A 32 1.78 1.60 -0.68
N TRP A 33 1.13 2.42 -1.52
CA TRP A 33 1.83 3.49 -2.23
C TRP A 33 2.22 4.69 -1.36
N LEU A 34 1.38 5.05 -0.37
CA LEU A 34 1.63 6.20 0.50
C LEU A 34 3.02 6.15 1.20
N PRO A 35 3.45 5.03 1.81
CA PRO A 35 4.80 4.91 2.37
C PRO A 35 5.93 5.12 1.36
N LEU A 36 5.78 4.60 0.13
CA LEU A 36 6.80 4.73 -0.92
C LEU A 36 6.97 6.19 -1.35
N ILE A 37 5.85 6.90 -1.54
CA ILE A 37 5.85 8.33 -1.90
C ILE A 37 6.47 9.18 -0.77
N ALA A 38 6.18 8.85 0.49
CA ALA A 38 6.65 9.61 1.63
C ALA A 38 8.14 9.41 1.96
N ARG A 39 8.78 8.34 1.45
CA ARG A 39 10.20 8.03 1.71
C ARG A 39 10.93 7.72 0.40
N SER A 40 11.62 8.73 -0.13
CA SER A 40 12.30 8.72 -1.43
C SER A 40 13.44 7.71 -1.59
N ASN A 41 13.97 7.16 -0.49
CA ASN A 41 15.05 6.16 -0.53
C ASN A 41 14.60 4.83 0.10
N SER A 42 13.42 4.35 -0.30
CA SER A 42 12.87 3.07 0.16
C SER A 42 12.55 2.16 -1.03
N ILE A 43 12.70 0.85 -0.80
CA ILE A 43 12.32 -0.19 -1.75
C ILE A 43 11.05 -0.86 -1.22
N MET A 44 10.05 -1.03 -2.08
CA MET A 44 8.81 -1.72 -1.75
C MET A 44 8.61 -2.92 -2.68
N ILE A 45 8.35 -4.08 -2.08
CA ILE A 45 8.02 -5.31 -2.81
C ILE A 45 6.55 -5.62 -2.53
N ILE A 46 5.72 -5.59 -3.57
CA ILE A 46 4.30 -5.93 -3.50
C ILE A 46 4.12 -7.34 -4.08
N VAL A 47 3.67 -8.27 -3.25
CA VAL A 47 3.36 -9.64 -3.67
C VAL A 47 1.85 -9.77 -3.82
N THR A 48 1.40 -10.08 -5.04
CA THR A 48 -0.02 -10.29 -5.34
C THR A 48 -0.29 -11.74 -5.72
N PRO A 49 -1.48 -12.30 -5.39
CA PRO A 49 -1.81 -13.69 -5.70
C PRO A 49 -2.09 -13.94 -7.19
N LEU A 50 -2.30 -12.90 -7.99
CA LEU A 50 -2.61 -13.00 -9.42
C LEU A 50 -1.77 -12.03 -10.23
N ASN A 51 -1.34 -12.44 -11.43
CA ASN A 51 -0.55 -11.60 -12.33
C ASN A 51 -1.30 -10.34 -12.75
N ILE A 52 -2.61 -10.44 -13.04
CA ILE A 52 -3.44 -9.29 -13.41
C ILE A 52 -3.48 -8.20 -12.33
N LEU A 53 -3.30 -8.56 -11.06
CA LEU A 53 -3.20 -7.58 -9.97
C LEU A 53 -1.82 -6.93 -9.93
N GLY A 54 -0.76 -7.69 -10.25
CA GLY A 54 0.58 -7.16 -10.44
C GLY A 54 0.62 -6.17 -11.60
N ASP A 55 0.12 -6.57 -12.78
CA ASP A 55 0.05 -5.74 -13.98
C ASP A 55 -0.77 -4.46 -13.73
N LYS A 56 -1.86 -4.58 -12.95
CA LYS A 56 -2.65 -3.41 -12.57
C LYS A 56 -1.85 -2.45 -11.70
N ASN A 57 -1.14 -2.96 -10.68
CA ASN A 57 -0.32 -2.13 -9.81
C ASN A 57 0.84 -1.45 -10.55
N THR A 58 1.46 -2.12 -11.54
CA THR A 58 2.54 -1.50 -12.34
C THR A 58 2.06 -0.37 -13.24
N ASN A 59 0.79 -0.41 -13.68
CA ASN A 59 0.20 0.61 -14.53
C ASN A 59 -0.45 1.78 -13.75
N GLU A 60 -0.62 1.65 -12.42
CA GLU A 60 -1.21 2.68 -11.56
C GLU A 60 -0.17 3.63 -10.93
N VAL A 61 1.13 3.45 -11.23
CA VAL A 61 2.25 4.29 -10.78
C VAL A 61 2.63 5.33 -11.82
#